data_AF-A0A258DUJ0-F1
#
_entry.id   AF-A0A258DUJ0-F1
#
_cell.length_a   1.000
_cell.length_b   1.000
_cell.length_c   1.000
_cell.angle_alpha   90.00
_cell.angle_beta   90.00
_cell.angle_gamma   90.00
#
_symmetry.space_group_name_H-M   'P 1'
#
loop_
_entity.id
_entity.type
_entity.pdbx_description
1 polymer ?
#
loop_
_entity_poly.entity_id
_entity_poly.type
_entity_poly.pdbx_seq_one_letter_code
_entity_poly.pdbx_strand_id
1 'polypeptide(L)' 'AALDKVPEVIDIRLAAPNKHYLLANLAPFGMTNENTVFVATDEPHGQIECMVGRD' A
#
# COMPACT_ATOMS: atom_id res chain seq x y z
N ALA A 1 -15.30 -11.97 1.80
CA ALA A 1 -14.86 -10.56 1.70
C ALA A 1 -16.06 -9.63 1.96
N ALA A 2 -15.93 -8.30 1.77
CA ALA A 2 -16.97 -7.32 2.14
C ALA A 2 -18.33 -7.58 1.46
N LEU A 3 -18.36 -7.94 0.17
CA LEU A 3 -19.58 -8.33 -0.55
C LEU A 3 -20.28 -9.53 0.11
N ASP A 4 -19.55 -10.54 0.61
CA ASP A 4 -20.19 -11.71 1.25
C ASP A 4 -20.89 -11.37 2.57
N LYS A 5 -20.47 -10.31 3.26
CA LYS A 5 -21.00 -9.92 4.57
C LYS A 5 -22.16 -8.93 4.49
N VAL A 6 -22.31 -8.23 3.37
CA VAL A 6 -23.30 -7.16 3.19
C VAL A 6 -24.08 -7.43 1.90
N PRO A 7 -25.17 -8.21 1.95
CA PRO A 7 -25.94 -8.65 0.79
C PRO A 7 -26.48 -7.49 -0.07
N GLU A 8 -26.85 -6.38 0.55
CA GLU A 8 -27.40 -5.19 -0.10
C GLU A 8 -26.38 -4.40 -0.94
N VAL A 9 -25.07 -4.62 -0.73
CA VAL A 9 -24.01 -4.02 -1.54
C VAL A 9 -23.80 -4.89 -2.79
N ILE A 10 -23.84 -4.24 -3.96
CA ILE A 10 -23.76 -4.89 -5.28
C ILE A 10 -22.39 -4.75 -5.95
N ASP A 11 -21.64 -3.70 -5.60
CA ASP A 11 -20.26 -3.49 -6.05
C ASP A 11 -19.44 -2.71 -5.01
N ILE A 12 -18.11 -2.82 -5.11
CA ILE A 12 -17.15 -2.09 -4.28
C ILE A 12 -16.04 -1.56 -5.19
N ARG A 13 -15.69 -0.29 -4.99
CA ARG A 13 -14.53 0.36 -5.62
C ARG A 13 -13.46 0.61 -4.57
N LEU A 14 -12.22 0.27 -4.90
CA LEU A 14 -11.06 0.49 -4.05
C LEU A 14 -10.07 1.40 -4.76
N ALA A 15 -9.54 2.36 -4.00
CA ALA A 15 -8.41 3.19 -4.36
C ALA A 15 -7.36 3.02 -3.25
N ALA A 16 -6.24 2.42 -3.59
CA ALA A 16 -5.20 2.02 -2.65
C ALA A 16 -3.86 2.61 -3.10
N PRO A 17 -3.52 3.84 -2.69
CA PRO A 17 -2.19 4.38 -2.93
C PRO A 17 -1.16 3.57 -2.15
N ASN A 18 -0.13 3.09 -2.85
CA ASN A 18 1.02 2.45 -2.22
C ASN A 18 1.92 3.52 -1.63
N LYS A 19 1.83 3.76 -0.31
CA LYS A 19 2.73 4.67 0.39
C LYS A 19 4.10 4.02 0.53
N HIS A 20 5.10 4.56 -0.15
CA HIS A 20 6.44 3.99 -0.17
C HIS A 20 7.16 4.30 1.15
N TYR A 21 7.61 3.23 1.81
CA TYR A 21 8.57 3.28 2.92
C TYR A 21 9.82 2.57 2.43
N LEU A 22 10.77 3.35 1.92
CA LEU A 22 11.98 2.83 1.29
C LEU A 22 13.03 2.53 2.34
N LEU A 23 13.75 1.40 2.22
CA LEU A 23 14.80 1.05 3.17
C LEU A 23 15.94 2.08 3.12
N ALA A 24 16.23 2.71 4.26
CA ALA A 24 17.26 3.74 4.32
C ALA A 24 18.66 3.13 4.12
N ASN A 25 19.49 3.74 3.27
CA ASN A 25 20.88 3.34 3.12
C ASN A 25 21.73 3.92 4.26
N LEU A 26 22.16 3.07 5.19
CA LEU A 26 22.99 3.46 6.33
C LEU A 26 24.49 3.17 6.14
N ALA A 27 24.89 2.60 4.99
CA ALA A 27 26.29 2.30 4.69
C ALA A 27 27.22 3.53 4.80
N PRO A 28 26.81 4.77 4.43
CA PRO A 28 27.63 5.96 4.64
C PRO A 28 27.99 6.23 6.12
N PHE A 29 27.24 5.66 7.06
CA PHE A 29 27.48 5.75 8.50
C PHE A 29 28.21 4.52 9.07
N GLY A 30 28.65 3.59 8.22
CA GLY A 30 29.30 2.34 8.66
C GLY A 30 28.35 1.34 9.30
N MET A 31 27.05 1.44 9.03
CA MET A 31 26.01 0.60 9.64
C MET A 31 25.27 -0.24 8.59
N THR A 32 24.76 -1.40 9.00
CA THR A 32 23.78 -2.18 8.24
C THR A 32 22.35 -1.75 8.61
N ASN A 33 21.38 -2.02 7.73
CA ASN A 33 19.96 -1.77 8.01
C ASN A 33 19.15 -3.05 7.77
N GLU A 34 18.77 -3.72 8.85
CA GLU A 34 18.05 -5.00 8.84
C GLU A 34 16.52 -4.80 8.76
N ASN A 35 16.06 -4.00 7.79
CA ASN A 35 14.65 -3.63 7.63
C ASN A 35 14.06 -2.89 8.84
N THR A 36 14.84 -1.98 9.43
CA THR A 36 14.44 -1.26 10.65
C THR A 36 14.16 0.21 10.40
N VAL A 37 14.97 0.87 9.57
CA VAL A 37 14.85 2.32 9.29
C VAL A 37 14.38 2.53 7.86
N PHE A 38 13.29 3.26 7.70
CA PHE A 38 12.68 3.55 6.40
C PHE A 38 12.50 5.04 6.19
N VAL A 39 12.61 5.46 4.93
CA VAL A 39 12.28 6.81 4.48
C VAL A 39 10.88 6.76 3.88
N ALA A 40 9.93 7.44 4.52
CA ALA A 40 8.60 7.66 3.96
C ALA A 40 8.69 8.72 2.86
N THR A 41 8.13 8.44 1.69
CA THR A 41 8.07 9.40 0.59
C THR A 41 6.62 9.77 0.30
N ASP A 42 6.37 11.06 0.11
CA ASP A 42 5.02 11.56 -0.19
C ASP A 42 4.63 11.29 -1.66
N GLU A 43 5.51 11.65 -2.61
CA GLU A 43 5.29 11.48 -4.06
C GLU A 43 6.60 11.16 -4.81
N PRO A 44 6.53 10.45 -5.96
CA PRO A 44 5.34 9.79 -6.52
C PRO A 44 4.99 8.50 -5.77
N HIS A 45 3.75 8.05 -5.90
CA HIS A 45 3.31 6.75 -5.38
C HIS A 45 2.58 5.95 -6.46
N GLY A 46 2.65 4.62 -6.35
CA GLY A 46 1.82 3.75 -7.17
C GLY A 46 0.35 3.86 -6.73
N GLN A 47 -0.55 4.18 -7.65
CA GLN A 47 -1.98 4.18 -7.41
C GLN A 47 -2.60 2.87 -7.92
N ILE A 48 -3.20 2.08 -7.02
CA ILE A 48 -3.85 0.81 -7.36
C ILE A 48 -5.35 0.99 -7.21
N GLU A 49 -6.10 0.72 -8.29
CA GLU A 49 -7.55 0.88 -8.32
C GLU A 49 -8.22 -0.37 -8.86
N CYS A 50 -9.38 -0.70 -8.29
CA CYS A 50 -10.20 -1.79 -8.81
C CYS A 50 -11.68 -1.59 -8.47
N MET A 51 -12.54 -2.25 -9.25
CA MET A 51 -13.95 -2.42 -8.96
C MET A 51 -14.26 -3.91 -8.98
N VAL A 52 -15.00 -4.38 -7.98
CA VAL A 52 -15.48 -5.77 -7.90
C VAL A 52 -16.98 -5.72 -7.69
N GLY A 53 -17.73 -6.44 -8.51
CA GLY A 53 -19.18 -6.59 -8.42
C GLY A 53 -19.57 -8.04 -8.16
N ARG A 54 -20.86 -8.27 -7.90
CA ARG A 54 -21.46 -9.60 -8.02
C ARG A 54 -21.67 -9.96 -9.49
N ASP A 55 -21.68 -11.25 -9.78
CA ASP A 55 -22.08 -11.79 -11.09
C ASP A 55 -23.56 -11.51 -11.40
#